data_AF-A0A6N9AJT6-F1
#
_entry.id   AF-A0A6N9AJT6-F1
#
_cell.length_a   1.000
_cell.length_b   1.000
_cell.length_c   1.000
_cell.angle_alpha   90.00
_cell.angle_beta   90.00
_cell.angle_gamma   90.00
#
_symmetry.space_group_name_H-M   'P 1'
#
loop_
_entity.id
_entity.type
_entity.pdbx_description
1 polymer ?
#
loop_
_entity_poly.entity_id
_entity_poly.type
_entity_poly.pdbx_seq_one_letter_code
_entity_poly.pdbx_strand_id
1 'polypeptide(L)'
;MNLWQTIKSELDGPIETVRKSLSGALDMAEDLTRKGRIKLEIQSARADIRNQMTELGGRVHQLVVDDGITDVSGDTEVNGILDRIKASQQNIEDREEELQREDAEPAEKKAS
;
A
#
# COMPACT_ATOMS: atom_id res chain seq x y z
N MET A 1 9.81 -11.53 13.83
CA MET A 1 9.68 -11.58 12.35
C MET A 1 10.18 -10.24 11.81
N ASN A 2 10.96 -10.23 10.75
CA ASN A 2 11.61 -9.02 10.24
C ASN A 2 10.66 -8.31 9.25
N LEU A 3 10.49 -6.98 9.37
CA LEU A 3 9.55 -6.18 8.55
C LEU A 3 9.69 -6.43 7.04
N TRP A 4 10.89 -6.76 6.60
CA TRP A 4 11.20 -7.03 5.20
C TRP A 4 10.57 -8.34 4.68
N GLN A 5 10.25 -9.29 5.55
CA GLN A 5 9.60 -10.54 5.11
C GLN A 5 8.10 -10.33 4.89
N THR A 6 7.45 -9.52 5.71
CA THR A 6 6.01 -9.19 5.57
C THR A 6 5.72 -8.46 4.26
N ILE A 7 6.57 -7.48 3.91
CA ILE A 7 6.41 -6.70 2.66
C ILE A 7 6.59 -7.59 1.42
N LYS A 8 7.51 -8.55 1.46
CA LYS A 8 7.74 -9.45 0.32
C LYS A 8 6.56 -10.39 0.10
N SER A 9 5.94 -10.90 1.17
CA SER A 9 4.81 -11.83 1.05
C SER A 9 3.54 -11.21 0.48
N GLU A 10 3.29 -9.92 0.71
CA GLU A 10 2.10 -9.22 0.19
C GLU A 10 2.20 -8.82 -1.29
N LEU A 11 3.41 -8.87 -1.86
CA LEU A 11 3.69 -8.50 -3.25
C LEU A 11 3.51 -9.67 -4.24
N ASP A 12 3.61 -10.92 -3.81
CA ASP A 12 3.65 -12.12 -4.67
C ASP A 12 2.28 -12.83 -4.88
N GLY A 13 1.15 -12.18 -4.53
CA GLY A 13 -0.19 -12.78 -4.65
C GLY A 13 -0.65 -13.03 -6.11
N PRO A 14 -1.19 -14.22 -6.44
CA PRO A 14 -1.48 -14.60 -7.83
C PRO A 14 -2.79 -14.01 -8.36
N ILE A 15 -2.72 -13.33 -9.51
CA ILE A 15 -3.86 -12.79 -10.27
C ILE A 15 -4.22 -13.80 -11.35
N GLU A 16 -5.22 -14.65 -11.13
CA GLU A 16 -5.78 -15.39 -12.25
C GLU A 16 -7.26 -15.73 -12.11
N THR A 17 -7.96 -15.40 -13.20
CA THR A 17 -9.26 -15.92 -13.65
C THR A 17 -10.49 -15.09 -13.30
N VAL A 18 -10.86 -14.16 -14.20
CA VAL A 18 -12.28 -13.77 -14.36
C VAL A 18 -12.63 -13.68 -15.84
N ARG A 19 -13.49 -14.60 -16.31
CA ARG A 19 -14.18 -14.47 -17.60
C ARG A 19 -15.57 -15.13 -17.52
N LYS A 20 -16.64 -14.33 -17.34
CA LYS A 20 -17.97 -14.39 -18.02
C LYS A 20 -19.11 -13.69 -17.23
N SER A 21 -19.71 -12.64 -17.82
CA SER A 21 -21.17 -12.41 -17.99
C SER A 21 -21.48 -10.92 -18.27
N LEU A 22 -22.29 -10.63 -19.30
CA LEU A 22 -22.46 -9.31 -19.92
C LEU A 22 -23.62 -8.44 -19.38
N SER A 23 -24.55 -8.98 -18.59
CA SER A 23 -25.50 -8.17 -17.79
C SER A 23 -24.95 -7.85 -16.40
N GLY A 24 -24.03 -8.68 -15.91
CA GLY A 24 -23.12 -8.31 -14.83
C GLY A 24 -22.03 -7.35 -15.27
N ALA A 25 -21.85 -7.03 -16.56
CA ALA A 25 -20.74 -6.21 -17.04
C ALA A 25 -20.87 -4.72 -16.72
N LEU A 26 -22.08 -4.19 -16.47
CA LEU A 26 -22.28 -2.79 -16.07
C LEU A 26 -22.03 -2.61 -14.57
N ASP A 27 -22.64 -3.46 -13.73
CA ASP A 27 -22.33 -3.51 -12.29
C ASP A 27 -20.88 -3.96 -12.06
N MET A 28 -20.35 -4.91 -12.82
CA MET A 28 -18.91 -5.24 -12.82
C MET A 28 -18.08 -4.09 -13.37
N ALA A 29 -18.52 -3.27 -14.33
CA ALA A 29 -17.72 -2.14 -14.81
C ALA A 29 -17.62 -1.05 -13.73
N GLU A 30 -18.72 -0.77 -13.02
CA GLU A 30 -18.70 0.15 -11.89
C GLU A 30 -17.86 -0.39 -10.73
N ASP A 31 -18.03 -1.68 -10.39
CA ASP A 31 -17.26 -2.38 -9.36
C ASP A 31 -15.77 -2.50 -9.74
N LEU A 32 -15.45 -2.80 -11.01
CA LEU A 32 -14.08 -2.82 -11.53
C LEU A 32 -13.45 -1.43 -11.60
N THR A 33 -14.24 -0.38 -11.81
CA THR A 33 -13.75 1.01 -11.80
C THR A 33 -13.44 1.44 -10.37
N ARG A 34 -14.30 1.09 -9.41
CA ARG A 34 -14.10 1.39 -7.99
C ARG A 34 -12.92 0.59 -7.41
N LYS A 35 -12.91 -0.73 -7.58
CA LYS A 35 -11.78 -1.61 -7.20
C LYS A 35 -10.50 -1.23 -7.93
N GLY A 36 -10.60 -0.87 -9.21
CA GLY A 36 -9.49 -0.38 -10.02
C GLY A 36 -8.90 0.90 -9.46
N ARG A 37 -9.74 1.86 -9.07
CA ARG A 37 -9.31 3.08 -8.39
C ARG A 37 -8.63 2.79 -7.07
N ILE A 38 -9.22 1.95 -6.21
CA ILE A 38 -8.63 1.56 -4.91
C ILE A 38 -7.25 0.91 -5.13
N LYS A 39 -7.12 0.00 -6.11
CA LYS A 39 -5.84 -0.61 -6.47
C LYS A 39 -4.82 0.42 -6.96
N LEU A 40 -5.22 1.42 -7.74
CA LEU A 40 -4.34 2.50 -8.17
C LEU A 40 -3.90 3.38 -6.99
N GLU A 41 -4.81 3.69 -6.06
CA GLU A 41 -4.50 4.42 -4.84
C GLU A 41 -3.48 3.66 -3.98
N ILE A 42 -3.64 2.35 -3.81
CA ILE A 42 -2.66 1.48 -3.13
C ILE A 42 -1.30 1.53 -3.85
N GLN A 43 -1.27 1.41 -5.18
CA GLN A 43 -0.01 1.46 -5.93
C GLN A 43 0.67 2.83 -5.84
N SER A 44 -0.10 3.93 -5.82
CA SER A 44 0.42 5.27 -5.60
C SER A 44 1.04 5.40 -4.21
N ALA A 45 0.32 4.97 -3.15
CA ALA A 45 0.84 5.00 -1.79
C ALA A 45 2.11 4.14 -1.63
N ARG A 46 2.17 2.97 -2.29
CA ARG A 46 3.38 2.14 -2.34
C ARG A 46 4.54 2.84 -3.05
N ALA A 47 4.27 3.62 -4.09
CA ALA A 47 5.29 4.43 -4.77
C ALA A 47 5.80 5.57 -3.87
N ASP A 48 4.89 6.22 -3.13
CA ASP A 48 5.24 7.28 -2.20
C ASP A 48 6.11 6.75 -1.05
N ILE A 49 5.81 5.56 -0.51
CA ILE A 49 6.69 4.89 0.46
C ILE A 49 8.09 4.66 -0.11
N ARG A 50 8.22 4.21 -1.37
CA ARG A 50 9.55 4.02 -1.99
C ARG A 50 10.34 5.33 -2.09
N ASN A 51 9.66 6.43 -2.42
CA ASN A 51 10.28 7.75 -2.47
C ASN A 51 10.71 8.21 -1.07
N GLN A 52 9.83 8.05 -0.08
CA GLN A 52 10.11 8.39 1.33
C GLN A 52 11.26 7.56 1.91
N MET A 53 11.36 6.27 1.56
CA MET A 53 12.48 5.43 1.97
C MET A 53 13.80 5.86 1.33
N THR A 54 13.74 6.35 0.09
CA THR A 54 14.92 6.92 -0.59
C THR A 54 15.37 8.21 0.09
N GLU A 55 14.43 9.09 0.43
CA GLU A 55 14.67 10.32 1.18
C GLU A 55 15.27 10.01 2.58
N LEU A 56 14.69 9.05 3.30
CA LEU A 56 15.19 8.58 4.59
C LEU A 56 16.64 8.08 4.48
N GLY A 57 16.92 7.23 3.49
CA GLY A 57 18.26 6.72 3.25
C GLY A 57 19.26 7.83 2.96
N GLY A 58 18.87 8.83 2.15
CA GLY A 58 19.70 10.01 1.87
C GLY A 58 19.99 10.82 3.14
N ARG A 59 18.98 11.11 3.95
CA ARG A 59 19.13 11.86 5.19
C ARG A 59 20.01 11.12 6.21
N VAL A 60 19.78 9.83 6.39
CA VAL A 60 20.59 9.00 7.30
C VAL A 60 22.03 8.90 6.80
N HIS A 61 22.25 8.74 5.50
CA HIS A 61 23.60 8.75 4.93
C HIS A 61 24.32 10.07 5.23
N GLN A 62 23.67 11.21 5.00
CA GLN A 62 24.24 12.51 5.32
C GLN A 62 24.64 12.61 6.79
N LEU A 63 23.72 12.28 7.71
CA LEU A 63 23.98 12.38 9.15
C LEU A 63 25.12 11.46 9.60
N VAL A 64 25.15 10.21 9.13
CA VAL A 64 26.10 9.19 9.61
C VAL A 64 27.45 9.29 8.93
N VAL A 65 27.48 9.50 7.61
CA VAL A 65 28.70 9.47 6.80
C VAL A 65 29.33 10.85 6.71
N ASP A 66 28.55 11.88 6.43
CA ASP A 66 29.07 13.22 6.19
C ASP A 66 29.25 13.98 7.52
N ASP A 67 28.27 13.89 8.43
CA ASP A 67 28.30 14.61 9.71
C ASP A 67 28.86 13.78 10.88
N GLY A 68 29.07 12.47 10.69
CA GLY A 68 29.65 11.56 11.69
C GLY A 68 28.74 11.32 12.91
N ILE A 69 27.44 11.57 12.80
CA ILE A 69 26.45 11.38 13.86
C ILE A 69 26.17 9.88 14.02
N THR A 70 26.30 9.38 15.24
CA THR A 70 26.11 7.95 15.55
C THR A 70 24.68 7.60 15.98
N ASP A 71 23.87 8.60 16.35
CA ASP A 71 22.47 8.46 16.73
C ASP A 71 21.61 9.50 16.01
N VAL A 72 20.75 9.02 15.11
CA VAL A 72 19.86 9.86 14.29
C VAL A 72 18.45 9.94 14.85
N SER A 73 18.16 9.30 15.99
CA SER A 73 16.80 9.23 16.57
C SER A 73 16.25 10.59 17.00
N GLY A 74 17.12 11.55 17.31
CA GLY A 74 16.75 12.93 17.63
C GLY A 74 16.52 13.83 16.42
N ASP A 75 16.80 13.37 15.19
CA ASP A 75 16.67 14.19 13.99
C ASP A 75 15.18 14.35 13.60
N THR A 76 14.72 15.59 13.52
CA THR A 76 13.32 15.90 13.26
C THR A 76 12.90 15.54 11.83
N GLU A 77 13.83 15.61 10.88
CA GLU A 77 13.57 15.27 9.48
C GLU A 77 13.44 13.75 9.30
N VAL A 78 14.36 12.96 9.88
CA VAL A 78 14.25 11.49 9.96
C VAL A 78 12.92 11.07 10.54
N ASN A 79 12.53 11.62 11.69
CA ASN A 79 11.26 11.29 12.34
C ASN A 79 10.06 11.71 11.47
N GLY A 80 10.11 12.88 10.84
CA GLY A 80 9.07 13.33 9.92
C GLY A 80 8.91 12.43 8.69
N ILE A 81 10.00 11.90 8.14
CA ILE A 81 9.95 10.92 7.04
C ILE A 81 9.32 9.61 7.53
N LEU A 82 9.72 9.11 8.70
CA LEU A 82 9.16 7.89 9.29
C LEU A 82 7.66 8.01 9.56
N ASP A 83 7.19 9.16 10.05
CA ASP A 83 5.77 9.36 10.30
C ASP A 83 4.95 9.43 9.00
N ARG A 84 5.51 10.02 7.94
CA ARG A 84 4.89 9.96 6.60
C ARG A 84 4.82 8.53 6.06
N ILE A 85 5.85 7.71 6.28
CA ILE A 85 5.84 6.29 5.88
C ILE A 85 4.72 5.54 6.62
N LYS A 86 4.61 5.71 7.94
CA LYS A 86 3.54 5.08 8.74
C LYS A 86 2.15 5.51 8.27
N ALA A 87 1.96 6.80 7.98
CA ALA A 87 0.69 7.30 7.48
C ALA A 87 0.33 6.67 6.11
N SER A 88 1.30 6.56 5.21
CA SER A 88 1.10 5.87 3.92
C SER A 88 0.80 4.37 4.10
N GLN A 89 1.42 3.71 5.08
CA GLN A 89 1.15 2.30 5.41
C GLN A 89 -0.27 2.12 5.93
N GLN A 90 -0.72 2.97 6.87
CA GLN A 90 -2.09 2.92 7.36
C GLN A 90 -3.10 3.13 6.23
N ASN A 91 -2.83 4.08 5.31
CA ASN A 91 -3.69 4.29 4.16
C ASN A 91 -3.74 3.06 3.24
N ILE A 92 -2.63 2.33 3.05
CA ILE A 92 -2.65 1.06 2.30
C ILE A 92 -3.53 0.03 3.01
N GLU A 93 -3.35 -0.15 4.32
CA GLU A 93 -4.14 -1.11 5.11
C GLU A 93 -5.64 -0.81 5.04
N ASP A 94 -6.03 0.46 5.26
CA ASP A 94 -7.43 0.90 5.18
C ASP A 94 -8.05 0.63 3.80
N ARG A 95 -7.27 0.83 2.73
CA ARG A 95 -7.70 0.58 1.34
C ARG A 95 -7.73 -0.89 0.97
N GLU A 96 -6.82 -1.70 1.51
CA GLU A 96 -6.83 -3.14 1.36
C GLU A 96 -8.02 -3.76 2.09
N GLU A 97 -8.37 -3.26 3.28
CA GLU A 97 -9.61 -3.62 3.96
C GLU A 97 -10.85 -3.23 3.18
N GLU A 98 -10.90 -2.02 2.61
CA GLU A 98 -12.00 -1.58 1.75
C GLU A 98 -12.16 -2.51 0.54
N LEU A 99 -11.05 -2.87 -0.11
CA LEU A 99 -11.04 -3.80 -1.23
C LEU A 99 -11.54 -5.21 -0.81
N GLN A 100 -11.15 -5.70 0.36
CA GLN A 100 -11.63 -6.98 0.90
C GLN A 100 -13.14 -6.96 1.18
N ARG A 101 -13.67 -5.85 1.71
CA ARG A 101 -15.12 -5.70 1.94
C ARG A 101 -15.88 -5.70 0.61
N GLU A 102 -15.38 -5.00 -0.40
CA GLU A 102 -15.97 -5.02 -1.76
C GLU A 102 -15.88 -6.39 -2.44
N ASP A 103 -14.92 -7.24 -2.06
CA ASP A 103 -14.82 -8.63 -2.55
C ASP A 103 -15.69 -9.63 -1.76
N ALA A 104 -16.14 -9.28 -0.55
CA ALA A 104 -17.02 -10.11 0.30
C ALA A 104 -18.53 -9.90 0.05
N GLU A 105 -18.97 -8.67 -0.27
CA GLU A 105 -20.37 -8.37 -0.59
C GLU A 105 -21.01 -9.16 -1.77
N PRO A 106 -20.28 -9.61 -2.81
CA PRO A 106 -20.86 -10.40 -3.90
C PRO A 106 -21.39 -11.78 -3.50
N ALA A 107 -21.00 -12.29 -2.32
CA ALA A 107 -21.39 -13.62 -1.86
C ALA A 107 -22.80 -13.67 -1.25
N GLU A 108 -23.25 -12.60 -0.58
CA GLU A 108 -24.54 -12.59 0.11
C GLU A 108 -25.71 -12.27 -0.84
N LYS A 109 -25.49 -11.45 -1.87
CA LYS A 109 -26.54 -11.11 -2.86
C LYS A 109 -26.90 -12.25 -3.82
N LYS A 110 -26.20 -13.39 -3.78
CA LYS A 110 -26.52 -14.59 -4.59
C LYS A 110 -27.23 -15.69 -3.80
N ALA A 111 -27.44 -15.50 -2.49
CA ALA A 111 -28.06 -16.49 -1.59
C ALA A 111 -29.46 -16.09 -1.08
N SER A 112 -29.99 -14.92 -1.47
CA SER A 112 -31.42 -14.54 -1.38
C SER A 112 -32.06 -14.52 -2.76
#